data_AF-A0A963INR5-F1
#
_entry.id   AF-A0A963INR5-F1
#
_cell.length_a   1.000
_cell.length_b   1.000
_cell.length_c   1.000
_cell.angle_alpha   90.00
_cell.angle_beta   90.00
_cell.angle_gamma   90.00
#
_symmetry.space_group_name_H-M   'P 1'
#
loop_
_entity.id
_entity.type
_entity.pdbx_description
1 polymer ?
#
loop_
_entity_poly.entity_id
_entity_poly.type
_entity_poly.pdbx_seq_one_letter_code
_entity_poly.pdbx_strand_id
1 'polypeptide(L)'
;GDIFRLGRARLQVSQPRSPCWKIDHRYALDGVARAISETGLTGWYYRVLEAATVSSGDELALIERLPGAVSLADLWQAWRQHRPDPATLQRLCAAPGLNASWRKKLVNRLDWLRANAGTSAAAPPRALLHERQP
;
A
#
# COMPACT_ATOMS: atom_id res chain seq x y z
N GLY A 1 -0.27 3.11 9.92
CA GLY A 1 -0.30 4.03 11.06
C GLY A 1 -0.48 3.28 12.35
N ASP A 2 -1.57 2.50 12.43
CA ASP A 2 -1.91 1.66 13.59
C ASP A 2 -0.73 0.86 14.14
N ILE A 3 -0.61 0.85 15.47
CA ILE A 3 0.39 0.10 16.24
C ILE A 3 -0.33 -1.00 17.01
N PHE A 4 0.20 -2.20 16.84
CA PHE A 4 -0.26 -3.42 17.47
C PHE A 4 0.80 -3.91 18.45
N ARG A 5 0.31 -4.55 19.51
CA ARG A 5 1.11 -5.41 20.38
C ARG A 5 0.88 -6.86 19.96
N LEU A 6 1.97 -7.61 19.78
CA LEU A 6 1.96 -9.06 19.57
C LEU A 6 2.84 -9.70 20.63
N GLY A 7 2.23 -10.28 21.67
CA GLY A 7 2.96 -10.67 22.88
C GLY A 7 3.67 -9.45 23.49
N ARG A 8 5.01 -9.43 23.48
CA ARG A 8 5.83 -8.27 23.91
C ARG A 8 6.32 -7.39 22.75
N ALA A 9 6.17 -7.81 21.50
CA ALA A 9 6.61 -7.04 20.35
C ALA A 9 5.64 -5.88 20.06
N ARG A 10 6.18 -4.77 19.54
CA ARG A 10 5.38 -3.66 19.02
C ARG A 10 5.57 -3.54 17.52
N LEU A 11 4.46 -3.59 16.79
CA LEU A 11 4.43 -3.65 15.33
C LEU A 11 3.57 -2.50 14.79
N GLN A 12 4.07 -1.76 13.81
CA GLN A 12 3.32 -0.68 13.18
C GLN A 12 2.97 -1.02 11.73
N VAL A 13 1.70 -0.92 11.36
CA VAL A 13 1.27 -1.02 9.95
C VAL A 13 1.96 0.08 9.13
N SER A 14 2.74 -0.30 8.12
CA SER A 14 3.64 0.62 7.43
C SER A 14 3.30 0.86 5.96
N GLN A 15 2.68 -0.13 5.29
CA GLN A 15 2.37 -0.06 3.86
C GLN A 15 1.42 -1.19 3.45
N PRO A 16 0.65 -1.02 2.36
CA PRO A 16 0.05 -2.17 1.67
C PRO A 16 1.14 -3.05 1.05
N ARG A 17 0.84 -4.33 0.91
CA ARG A 17 1.69 -5.26 0.15
C ARG A 17 1.39 -5.09 -1.34
N SER A 18 2.42 -4.99 -2.18
CA SER A 18 2.20 -4.98 -3.62
C SER A 18 2.13 -6.43 -4.13
N PRO A 19 1.06 -6.84 -4.84
CA PRO A 19 1.07 -8.13 -5.52
C PRO A 19 2.18 -8.14 -6.58
N CYS A 20 2.81 -9.29 -6.77
CA CYS A 20 3.90 -9.47 -7.72
C CYS A 20 3.77 -10.78 -8.49
N TRP A 21 4.35 -10.86 -9.68
CA TRP A 21 4.32 -12.03 -10.57
C TRP A 21 4.71 -13.36 -9.89
N LYS A 22 5.49 -13.32 -8.82
CA LYS A 22 5.89 -14.52 -8.07
C LYS A 22 4.68 -15.28 -7.49
N ILE A 23 3.54 -14.61 -7.26
CA ILE A 23 2.34 -15.30 -6.79
C ILE A 23 1.68 -16.11 -7.91
N ASP A 24 1.65 -15.59 -9.13
CA ASP A 24 1.15 -16.30 -10.32
C ASP A 24 2.01 -17.55 -10.56
N HIS A 25 3.34 -17.38 -10.49
CA HIS A 25 4.27 -18.49 -10.63
C HIS A 25 4.11 -19.55 -9.53
N ARG A 26 3.95 -19.14 -8.26
CA ARG A 26 3.74 -20.05 -7.12
C ARG A 26 2.50 -20.93 -7.32
N TYR A 27 1.43 -20.39 -7.90
CA TYR A 27 0.18 -21.11 -8.10
C TYR A 27 0.03 -21.70 -9.50
N ALA A 28 1.05 -21.56 -10.36
CA ALA A 28 0.99 -21.94 -11.78
C ALA A 28 -0.28 -21.42 -12.49
N LEU A 29 -0.70 -20.20 -12.12
CA LEU A 29 -1.94 -19.59 -12.59
C LEU A 29 -1.69 -18.11 -12.91
N ASP A 30 -1.83 -17.76 -14.19
CA ASP A 30 -1.69 -16.40 -14.64
C ASP A 30 -2.85 -15.52 -14.15
N GLY A 31 -2.53 -14.27 -13.77
CA GLY A 31 -3.55 -13.27 -13.41
C GLY A 31 -3.92 -13.23 -11.93
N VAL A 32 -3.32 -14.06 -11.07
CA VAL A 32 -3.56 -14.03 -9.61
C VAL A 32 -3.16 -12.67 -9.03
N ALA A 33 -1.99 -12.14 -9.40
CA ALA A 33 -1.53 -10.81 -8.99
C ALA A 33 -2.47 -9.70 -9.47
N ARG A 34 -3.01 -9.85 -10.69
CA ARG A 34 -3.99 -8.91 -11.24
C ARG A 34 -5.30 -8.95 -10.44
N ALA A 35 -5.83 -10.12 -10.15
CA ALA A 35 -7.04 -10.29 -9.37
C ALA A 35 -6.89 -9.69 -7.96
N ILE A 36 -5.77 -9.97 -7.27
CA ILE A 36 -5.47 -9.38 -5.96
C ILE A 36 -5.37 -7.85 -6.05
N SER A 37 -4.74 -7.33 -7.10
CA SER A 37 -4.65 -5.89 -7.33
C SER A 37 -6.03 -5.27 -7.57
N GLU A 38 -6.93 -5.98 -8.28
CA GLU A 38 -8.28 -5.54 -8.61
C GLU A 38 -9.22 -5.51 -7.42
N THR A 39 -9.17 -6.54 -6.58
CA THR A 39 -10.00 -6.64 -5.37
C THR A 39 -9.45 -5.80 -4.22
N GLY A 40 -8.16 -5.45 -4.25
CA GLY A 40 -7.50 -4.76 -3.14
C GLY A 40 -7.20 -5.65 -1.94
N LEU A 41 -7.38 -6.98 -2.07
CA LEU A 41 -7.07 -7.98 -1.04
C LEU A 41 -5.57 -8.25 -0.94
N THR A 42 -4.78 -7.19 -0.81
CA THR A 42 -3.32 -7.29 -0.91
C THR A 42 -2.65 -7.73 0.38
N GLY A 43 -3.30 -7.50 1.53
CA GLY A 43 -2.64 -7.50 2.83
C GLY A 43 -1.69 -6.31 3.00
N TRP A 44 -0.89 -6.33 4.07
CA TRP A 44 0.01 -5.25 4.44
C TRP A 44 1.27 -5.76 5.13
N TYR A 45 2.21 -4.85 5.35
CA TYR A 45 3.41 -5.11 6.14
C TYR A 45 3.41 -4.31 7.44
N TYR A 46 4.06 -4.90 8.44
CA TYR A 46 4.44 -4.23 9.68
C TYR A 46 5.90 -3.78 9.63
N ARG A 47 6.18 -2.66 10.26
CA ARG A 47 7.51 -2.30 10.74
C ARG A 47 7.60 -2.70 12.20
N VAL A 48 8.71 -3.28 12.62
CA VAL A 48 8.98 -3.56 14.04
C VAL A 48 9.40 -2.26 14.71
N LEU A 49 8.65 -1.82 15.73
CA LEU A 49 9.03 -0.70 16.59
C LEU A 49 9.83 -1.18 17.80
N GLU A 50 9.42 -2.32 18.34
CA GLU A 50 10.10 -2.98 19.47
C GLU A 50 10.11 -4.49 19.21
N ALA A 51 11.32 -5.06 19.14
CA ALA A 51 11.52 -6.46 18.85
C ALA A 51 11.35 -7.29 20.13
N ALA A 52 10.69 -8.44 20.00
CA ALA A 52 10.61 -9.44 21.05
C ALA A 52 10.37 -10.82 20.42
N THR A 53 10.59 -11.88 21.19
CA THR A 53 10.15 -13.22 20.83
C THR A 53 8.62 -13.27 20.85
N VAL A 54 8.04 -13.81 19.78
CA VAL A 54 6.61 -14.06 19.63
C VAL A 54 6.38 -15.54 19.40
N SER A 55 5.28 -16.07 19.92
CA SER A 55 4.88 -17.47 19.79
C SER A 55 3.52 -17.58 19.13
N SER A 56 3.23 -18.76 18.56
CA SER A 56 1.86 -19.05 18.13
C SER A 56 0.93 -18.99 19.33
N GLY A 57 -0.24 -18.37 19.16
CA GLY A 57 -1.20 -18.11 20.24
C GLY A 57 -1.04 -16.75 20.93
N ASP A 58 0.04 -16.01 20.68
CA ASP A 58 0.15 -14.63 21.16
C ASP A 58 -0.95 -13.76 20.54
N GLU A 59 -1.60 -12.96 21.38
CA GLU A 59 -2.65 -12.04 20.95
C GLU A 59 -2.07 -10.86 20.15
N LEU A 60 -2.70 -10.56 19.00
CA LEU A 60 -2.45 -9.35 18.23
C LEU A 60 -3.48 -8.28 18.57
N ALA A 61 -3.15 -7.40 19.52
CA ALA A 61 -4.04 -6.35 19.99
C ALA A 61 -3.68 -4.99 19.38
N LEU A 62 -4.67 -4.26 18.85
CA LEU A 62 -4.50 -2.85 18.48
C LEU A 62 -4.31 -2.03 19.77
N ILE A 63 -3.16 -1.39 19.92
CA ILE A 63 -2.86 -0.58 21.11
C ILE A 63 -2.86 0.92 20.82
N GLU A 64 -2.71 1.32 19.57
CA GLU A 64 -2.70 2.74 19.20
C GLU A 64 -3.17 2.93 17.75
N ARG A 65 -4.08 3.89 17.55
CA ARG A 65 -4.45 4.41 16.24
C ARG A 65 -4.00 5.86 16.15
N LEU A 66 -3.03 6.13 15.27
CA LEU A 66 -2.44 7.46 15.14
C LEU A 66 -3.46 8.46 14.57
N PRO A 67 -3.52 9.70 15.09
CA PRO A 67 -4.33 10.77 14.50
C PRO A 67 -3.97 10.99 13.04
N GLY A 68 -4.98 11.09 12.16
CA GLY A 68 -4.77 11.23 10.72
C GLY A 68 -4.31 9.95 10.02
N ALA A 69 -4.36 8.78 10.69
CA ALA A 69 -4.20 7.49 10.02
C ALA A 69 -5.25 7.32 8.91
N VAL A 70 -4.81 6.75 7.80
CA VAL A 70 -5.64 6.45 6.62
C VAL A 70 -5.83 4.95 6.50
N SER A 71 -6.95 4.52 5.93
CA SER A 71 -7.17 3.11 5.69
C SER A 71 -6.26 2.62 4.55
N LEU A 72 -5.83 1.35 4.64
CA LEU A 72 -5.07 0.70 3.56
C LEU A 72 -5.92 0.56 2.28
N ALA A 73 -7.23 0.39 2.45
CA ALA A 73 -8.18 0.32 1.34
C ALA A 73 -8.24 1.63 0.57
N ASP A 74 -8.37 2.78 1.25
CA ASP A 74 -8.40 4.10 0.60
C ASP A 74 -7.09 4.40 -0.12
N LEU A 75 -5.95 4.07 0.51
CA LEU A 75 -4.64 4.22 -0.11
C LEU A 75 -4.55 3.38 -1.39
N TRP A 76 -4.96 2.11 -1.33
CA TRP A 76 -4.92 1.21 -2.49
C TRP A 76 -5.84 1.66 -3.61
N GLN A 77 -7.06 2.08 -3.29
CA GLN A 77 -8.04 2.58 -4.26
C GLN A 77 -7.51 3.84 -4.96
N ALA A 78 -7.01 4.82 -4.21
CA ALA A 78 -6.43 6.04 -4.79
C ALA A 78 -5.19 5.74 -5.66
N TRP A 79 -4.34 4.79 -5.23
CA TRP A 79 -3.18 4.36 -6.01
C TRP A 79 -3.57 3.74 -7.35
N ARG A 80 -4.67 2.97 -7.36
CA ARG A 80 -5.21 2.25 -8.53
C ARG A 80 -5.95 3.15 -9.51
N GLN A 81 -6.49 4.28 -9.07
CA GLN A 81 -7.20 5.21 -9.93
C GLN A 81 -6.26 5.79 -10.99
N HIS A 82 -6.74 5.93 -12.23
CA HIS A 82 -5.94 6.48 -13.31
C HIS A 82 -5.53 7.94 -13.04
N ARG A 83 -6.50 8.76 -12.62
CA ARG A 83 -6.30 10.14 -12.14
C ARG A 83 -7.00 10.33 -10.80
N PRO A 84 -6.37 9.93 -9.68
CA PRO A 84 -6.92 10.21 -8.36
C PRO A 84 -6.96 11.73 -8.10
N ASP A 85 -7.90 12.15 -7.27
CA ASP A 85 -7.96 13.53 -6.78
C ASP A 85 -6.63 13.92 -6.08
N PRO A 86 -5.97 15.02 -6.51
CA PRO A 86 -4.76 15.52 -5.88
C PRO A 86 -4.90 15.79 -4.37
N ALA A 87 -6.06 16.24 -3.88
CA ALA A 87 -6.27 16.47 -2.46
C ALA A 87 -6.26 15.16 -1.66
N THR A 88 -6.87 14.11 -2.23
CA THR A 88 -6.80 12.75 -1.69
C THR A 88 -5.36 12.22 -1.63
N LEU A 89 -4.57 12.37 -2.70
CA LEU A 89 -3.17 11.96 -2.67
C LEU A 89 -2.36 12.76 -1.64
N GLN A 90 -2.58 14.07 -1.52
CA GLN A 90 -1.91 14.91 -0.54
C GLN A 90 -2.17 14.44 0.90
N ARG A 91 -3.42 14.09 1.22
CA ARG A 91 -3.79 13.50 2.52
C ARG A 91 -3.06 12.16 2.74
N LEU A 92 -3.01 11.29 1.73
CA LEU A 92 -2.34 9.99 1.84
C LEU A 92 -0.82 10.11 2.00
N CYS A 93 -0.17 11.08 1.35
CA CYS A 93 1.26 11.36 1.52
C CYS A 93 1.61 11.72 2.98
N ALA A 94 0.71 12.46 3.62
CA ALA A 94 0.84 12.91 5.01
C ALA A 94 0.48 11.82 6.04
N ALA A 95 0.02 10.64 5.60
CA ALA A 95 -0.42 9.60 6.51
C ALA A 95 0.70 9.16 7.47
N PRO A 96 0.44 9.15 8.80
CA PRO A 96 1.42 8.77 9.78
C PRO A 96 1.74 7.27 9.69
N GLY A 97 3.01 6.95 9.87
CA GLY A 97 3.52 5.58 9.81
C GLY A 97 3.68 5.00 8.40
N LEU A 98 3.22 5.69 7.33
CA LEU A 98 3.47 5.27 5.96
C LEU A 98 4.99 5.23 5.68
N ASN A 99 5.47 4.16 5.08
CA ASN A 99 6.89 4.02 4.78
C ASN A 99 7.39 5.07 3.75
N ALA A 100 8.71 5.29 3.70
CA ALA A 100 9.30 6.31 2.82
C ALA A 100 9.11 6.00 1.33
N SER A 101 9.19 4.72 0.93
CA SER A 101 9.06 4.32 -0.48
C SER A 101 7.66 4.62 -1.03
N TRP A 102 6.60 4.27 -0.30
CA TRP A 102 5.23 4.60 -0.68
C TRP A 102 4.97 6.08 -0.64
N ARG A 103 5.46 6.79 0.40
CA ARG A 103 5.35 8.25 0.43
C ARG A 103 5.96 8.88 -0.82
N LYS A 104 7.16 8.47 -1.21
CA LYS A 104 7.82 8.94 -2.44
C LYS A 104 7.00 8.64 -3.69
N LYS A 105 6.42 7.45 -3.82
CA LYS A 105 5.54 7.10 -4.96
C LYS A 105 4.31 8.01 -5.05
N LEU A 106 3.66 8.27 -3.91
CA LEU A 106 2.47 9.11 -3.86
C LEU A 106 2.81 10.57 -4.17
N VAL A 107 3.92 11.10 -3.63
CA VAL A 107 4.41 12.46 -3.92
C VAL A 107 4.73 12.61 -5.41
N ASN A 108 5.54 11.70 -5.99
CA ASN A 108 5.86 11.75 -7.42
C ASN A 108 4.60 11.73 -8.29
N ARG A 109 3.59 10.93 -7.92
CA ARG A 109 2.32 10.84 -8.63
C ARG A 109 1.50 12.13 -8.48
N LEU A 110 1.46 12.72 -7.28
CA LEU A 110 0.80 13.99 -7.01
C LEU A 110 1.43 15.15 -7.81
N ASP A 111 2.75 15.25 -7.81
CA ASP A 111 3.49 16.29 -8.53
C ASP A 111 3.25 16.18 -10.03
N TRP A 112 3.28 14.94 -10.57
CA TRP A 112 2.95 14.70 -11.97
C TRP A 112 1.51 15.11 -12.30
N LEU A 113 0.52 14.78 -11.47
CA LEU A 113 -0.87 15.17 -11.69
C LEU A 113 -1.07 16.68 -11.66
N ARG A 114 -0.39 17.38 -10.75
CA ARG A 114 -0.42 18.85 -10.66
C ARG A 114 0.18 19.50 -11.92
N ALA A 115 1.29 18.96 -12.42
CA ALA A 115 1.92 19.45 -13.65
C ALA A 115 1.09 19.14 -14.91
N ASN A 116 0.20 18.13 -14.87
CA ASN A 116 -0.57 17.63 -16.01
C ASN A 116 -2.10 17.79 -15.84
N ALA A 117 -2.54 18.77 -15.05
CA ALA A 117 -3.96 18.97 -14.72
C ALA A 117 -4.85 19.25 -15.95
N GLY A 118 -4.29 19.77 -17.04
CA GLY A 118 -5.01 20.11 -18.28
C GLY A 118 -4.87 19.12 -19.44
N THR A 119 -3.98 18.14 -19.38
CA THR A 119 -3.82 17.15 -20.46
C THR A 119 -4.89 16.07 -20.30
N SER A 120 -5.96 16.11 -21.09
CA SER A 120 -6.89 14.97 -21.22
C SER A 120 -6.24 13.86 -22.05
N ALA A 121 -5.25 13.17 -21.47
CA ALA A 121 -4.78 11.92 -22.05
C ALA A 121 -5.77 10.84 -21.62
N ALA A 122 -6.39 10.16 -22.60
CA ALA A 122 -7.17 8.95 -22.36
C ALA A 122 -6.37 8.00 -21.46
N ALA A 123 -7.05 7.30 -20.55
CA ALA A 123 -6.39 6.34 -19.68
C ALA A 123 -5.54 5.39 -20.55
N PRO A 124 -4.20 5.33 -20.38
CA PRO A 124 -3.40 4.39 -21.13
C PRO A 124 -3.94 3.00 -20.81
N PRO A 125 -3.93 2.06 -21.80
CA PRO A 125 -4.29 0.69 -21.53
C PRO A 125 -3.50 0.23 -20.32
N ARG A 126 -4.23 -0.31 -19.33
CA ARG A 126 -3.76 -0.52 -17.97
C ARG A 126 -2.47 -1.33 -17.98
N ALA A 127 -1.33 -0.64 -17.89
CA ALA A 127 -0.02 -1.27 -18.01
C ALA A 127 0.12 -2.31 -16.89
N LEU A 128 0.49 -3.52 -17.29
CA LEU A 128 0.84 -4.61 -16.40
C LEU A 128 1.94 -4.10 -15.48
N LEU A 129 1.70 -4.02 -14.17
CA LEU A 129 2.74 -3.70 -13.17
C LEU A 129 3.83 -4.80 -13.07
N HIS A 130 3.92 -5.67 -14.08
CA HIS A 130 4.90 -6.73 -14.26
C HIS A 130 5.39 -6.71 -15.71
N GLU A 131 6.00 -5.61 -16.13
CA GLU A 131 7.01 -5.73 -17.19
C GLU A 131 8.14 -6.58 -16.63
N ARG A 132 8.34 -7.74 -17.25
CA ARG A 132 9.45 -8.64 -16.97
C ARG A 132 10.74 -7.81 -17.06
N GLN A 133 11.42 -7.61 -15.94
CA GLN A 133 12.86 -7.33 -16.03
C GLN A 133 13.58 -8.68 -16.13
N PRO A 134 14.48 -8.85 -17.12
CA PRO A 134 15.24 -10.08 -17.30
C PRO A 134 16.12 -10.41 -16.09
#